data_AF-A0A1Q7PAE1-F1
#
_entry.id   AF-A0A1Q7PAE1-F1
#
_cell.length_a   1.000
_cell.length_b   1.000
_cell.length_c   1.000
_cell.angle_alpha   90.00
_cell.angle_beta   90.00
_cell.angle_gamma   90.00
#
_symmetry.space_group_name_H-M   'P 1'
#
loop_
_entity.id
_entity.type
_entity.pdbx_description
1 polymer ?
#
loop_
_entity_poly.entity_id
_entity_poly.type
_entity_poly.pdbx_seq_one_letter_code
_entity_poly.pdbx_strand_id
1 'polypeptide(L)'
;MLNPGTDLLGLPLTPEEGFVASRLDGVTDLHGLSVGTGLSPERIEAALEKLVSLGAVSPPEVLDEEESAAKDEPAAKDEPAGVHRKLYETTLHQLAAEERAGRARAAEEPELSAFCFDPLPAVVQALLENPRFALAQARLVAAHHRTPSGLEALAARAAFAADAGVRRALLRNPQLPAALLRRLHGGRRLLEQHKLVVSRDVPEQTRRAARELLRSRFATAEADERVEVILKTEGR
;
A
#
# COMPACT_ATOMS: atom_id res chain seq x y z
N MET A 1 10.54 -14.52 -17.17
CA MET A 1 11.78 -14.38 -17.98
C MET A 1 12.70 -15.57 -17.72
N LEU A 2 13.53 -15.97 -18.69
CA LEU A 2 14.58 -16.97 -18.48
C LEU A 2 15.65 -16.44 -17.51
N ASN A 3 16.12 -17.28 -16.61
CA ASN A 3 17.13 -16.86 -15.63
C ASN A 3 18.52 -16.74 -16.29
N PRO A 4 19.29 -15.67 -16.01
CA PRO A 4 20.61 -15.48 -16.61
C PRO A 4 21.55 -16.62 -16.18
N GLY A 5 22.16 -17.29 -17.16
CA GLY A 5 23.07 -18.44 -16.93
C GLY A 5 22.40 -19.82 -16.97
N THR A 6 21.11 -19.91 -17.28
CA THR A 6 20.42 -21.19 -17.47
C THR A 6 20.90 -21.90 -18.74
N ASP A 7 21.50 -23.08 -18.61
CA ASP A 7 21.80 -23.96 -19.75
C ASP A 7 20.57 -24.79 -20.12
N LEU A 8 19.82 -24.32 -21.12
CA LEU A 8 18.61 -24.99 -21.62
C LEU A 8 18.89 -26.37 -22.24
N LEU A 9 20.11 -26.64 -22.71
CA LEU A 9 20.48 -27.91 -23.34
C LEU A 9 20.79 -29.01 -22.31
N GLY A 10 21.10 -28.62 -21.07
CA GLY A 10 21.32 -29.53 -19.95
C GLY A 10 20.05 -29.94 -19.19
N LEU A 11 18.90 -29.34 -19.51
CA LEU A 11 17.63 -29.61 -18.84
C LEU A 11 16.90 -30.81 -19.47
N PRO A 12 16.17 -31.62 -18.69
CA PRO A 12 15.38 -32.75 -19.18
C PRO A 12 14.07 -32.29 -19.84
N LEU A 13 14.19 -31.47 -20.89
CA LEU A 13 13.09 -30.90 -21.64
C LEU A 13 12.76 -31.75 -22.87
N THR A 14 11.48 -31.83 -23.19
CA THR A 14 11.04 -32.32 -24.51
C THR A 14 11.35 -31.27 -25.59
N PRO A 15 11.39 -31.65 -26.88
CA PRO A 15 11.56 -30.69 -27.97
C PRO A 15 10.52 -29.56 -27.96
N GLU A 16 9.29 -29.86 -27.53
CA GLU A 16 8.20 -28.89 -27.40
C GLU A 16 8.45 -27.91 -26.25
N GLU A 17 8.87 -28.41 -25.08
CA GLU A 17 9.19 -27.58 -23.91
C GLU A 17 10.41 -26.68 -24.17
N GLY A 18 11.43 -27.22 -24.84
CA GLY A 18 12.59 -26.44 -25.29
C GLY A 18 12.22 -25.36 -26.30
N PHE A 19 11.26 -25.64 -27.19
CA PHE A 19 10.75 -24.66 -28.13
C PHE A 19 9.97 -23.54 -27.43
N VAL A 20 9.12 -23.87 -26.44
CA VAL A 20 8.44 -22.87 -25.60
C VAL A 20 9.46 -22.01 -24.84
N ALA A 21 10.48 -22.62 -24.24
CA ALA A 21 11.55 -21.89 -23.54
C ALA A 21 12.27 -20.89 -24.47
N SER A 22 12.53 -21.27 -25.73
CA SER A 22 13.20 -20.39 -26.71
C SER A 22 12.40 -19.13 -27.07
N ARG A 23 11.09 -19.11 -26.81
CA ARG A 23 10.19 -17.98 -27.10
C ARG A 23 9.91 -17.10 -25.88
N LEU A 24 10.48 -17.41 -24.72
CA LEU A 24 10.34 -16.59 -23.52
C LEU A 24 11.26 -15.37 -23.56
N ASP A 25 10.80 -14.34 -24.26
CA ASP A 25 11.42 -13.01 -24.31
C ASP A 25 11.07 -12.13 -23.09
N GLY A 26 10.11 -12.59 -22.26
CA GLY A 26 9.67 -11.92 -21.05
C GLY A 26 8.66 -10.80 -21.23
N VAL A 27 8.19 -10.58 -22.46
CA VAL A 27 7.16 -9.58 -22.79
C VAL A 27 5.93 -10.25 -23.40
N THR A 28 6.08 -11.44 -23.99
CA THR A 28 4.98 -12.20 -24.60
C THR A 28 4.12 -12.90 -23.53
N ASP A 29 2.80 -12.70 -23.62
CA ASP A 29 1.80 -13.32 -22.75
C ASP A 29 1.41 -14.75 -23.20
N LEU A 30 0.62 -15.46 -22.38
CA LEU A 30 0.19 -16.84 -22.68
C LEU A 30 -0.53 -16.96 -24.03
N HIS A 31 -1.33 -15.95 -24.39
CA HIS A 31 -2.05 -15.93 -25.66
C HIS A 31 -1.08 -15.77 -26.85
N GLY A 32 -0.13 -14.85 -26.76
CA GLY A 32 0.92 -14.65 -27.77
C GLY A 32 1.81 -15.88 -27.94
N LEU A 33 2.12 -16.59 -26.84
CA LEU A 33 2.85 -17.86 -26.90
C LEU A 33 2.04 -18.97 -27.59
N SER A 34 0.73 -19.04 -27.34
CA SER A 34 -0.17 -20.00 -28.01
C SER A 34 -0.22 -19.77 -29.52
N VAL A 35 -0.40 -18.52 -29.94
CA VAL A 35 -0.40 -18.15 -31.36
C VAL A 35 0.98 -18.40 -31.99
N GLY A 36 2.07 -18.07 -31.30
CA GLY A 36 3.43 -18.16 -31.82
C GLY A 36 4.00 -19.59 -31.88
N THR A 37 3.50 -20.50 -31.04
CA THR A 37 3.95 -21.91 -31.00
C THR A 37 2.97 -22.88 -31.63
N GLY A 38 1.72 -22.48 -31.85
CA GLY A 38 0.64 -23.35 -32.33
C GLY A 38 0.16 -24.38 -31.30
N LEU A 39 0.59 -24.25 -30.04
CA LEU A 39 0.21 -25.13 -28.94
C LEU A 39 -1.02 -24.58 -28.21
N SER A 40 -1.81 -25.47 -27.60
CA SER A 40 -2.93 -25.06 -26.76
C SER A 40 -2.43 -24.37 -25.49
N PRO A 41 -3.22 -23.45 -24.90
CA PRO A 41 -2.87 -22.76 -23.66
C PRO A 41 -2.49 -23.72 -22.53
N GLU A 42 -3.26 -24.80 -22.35
CA GLU A 42 -3.02 -25.84 -21.34
C GLU A 42 -1.64 -26.51 -21.49
N ARG A 43 -1.19 -26.74 -22.74
CA ARG A 43 0.12 -27.36 -23.01
C ARG A 43 1.27 -26.39 -22.75
N ILE A 44 1.04 -25.09 -22.97
CA ILE A 44 2.01 -24.04 -22.68
C ILE A 44 2.13 -23.85 -21.18
N GLU A 45 1.02 -23.81 -20.46
CA GLU A 45 1.01 -23.72 -18.99
C GLU A 45 1.78 -24.89 -18.36
N ALA A 46 1.52 -26.13 -18.80
CA ALA A 46 2.25 -27.30 -18.31
C ALA A 46 3.77 -27.23 -18.60
N ALA A 47 4.16 -26.73 -19.78
CA ALA A 47 5.57 -26.53 -20.13
C ALA A 47 6.23 -25.44 -19.26
N LEU A 48 5.52 -24.35 -18.99
CA LEU A 48 6.00 -23.26 -18.13
C LEU A 48 6.13 -23.70 -16.66
N GLU A 49 5.17 -24.45 -16.14
CA GLU A 49 5.21 -25.00 -14.77
C GLU A 49 6.44 -25.91 -14.58
N LYS A 50 6.74 -26.73 -15.59
CA LYS A 50 7.94 -27.58 -15.59
C LYS A 50 9.23 -26.76 -15.66
N LEU A 51 9.29 -25.72 -16.49
CA LEU A 51 10.44 -24.82 -16.59
C LEU A 51 10.69 -24.05 -15.28
N VAL A 52 9.62 -23.65 -14.58
CA VAL A 52 9.69 -23.04 -13.25
C VAL A 52 10.19 -24.06 -12.22
N SER A 53 9.68 -25.28 -12.24
CA SER A 53 10.13 -26.37 -11.34
C SER A 53 11.60 -26.74 -11.53
N LEU A 54 12.12 -26.59 -12.76
CA LEU A 54 13.53 -26.80 -13.09
C LEU A 54 14.40 -25.56 -12.83
N GLY A 55 13.82 -24.45 -12.35
CA GLY A 55 14.53 -23.21 -12.06
C GLY A 55 15.01 -22.44 -13.30
N ALA A 56 14.55 -22.83 -14.49
CA ALA A 56 14.93 -22.23 -15.77
C ALA A 56 14.26 -20.88 -16.01
N VAL A 57 13.05 -20.72 -15.45
CA VAL A 57 12.22 -19.53 -15.57
C VAL A 57 11.87 -19.08 -14.16
N SER A 58 12.14 -17.83 -13.81
CA SER A 58 11.55 -17.26 -12.61
C SER A 58 10.03 -17.17 -12.82
N PRO A 59 9.20 -17.61 -11.85
CA PRO A 59 7.77 -17.35 -11.92
C PRO A 59 7.60 -15.85 -12.16
N PRO A 60 6.62 -15.43 -12.99
CA PRO A 60 6.46 -14.02 -13.29
C PRO A 60 6.46 -13.25 -11.97
N GLU A 61 7.43 -12.35 -11.81
CA GLU A 61 7.20 -11.20 -10.96
C GLU A 61 5.96 -10.57 -11.57
N VAL A 62 4.83 -10.75 -10.90
CA VAL A 62 3.61 -10.04 -11.18
C VAL A 62 3.97 -8.56 -11.17
N LEU A 63 4.31 -8.03 -12.34
CA LEU A 63 4.27 -6.61 -12.59
C LEU A 63 2.80 -6.27 -12.39
N ASP A 64 2.54 -5.54 -11.31
CA ASP A 64 1.23 -5.23 -10.73
C ASP A 64 0.25 -4.65 -11.76
N GLU A 65 -0.34 -5.52 -12.58
CA GLU A 65 -1.53 -5.27 -13.38
C GLU A 65 -2.66 -6.18 -12.92
N GLU A 66 -2.83 -6.26 -11.61
CA GLU A 66 -4.13 -6.24 -10.99
C GLU A 66 -3.89 -5.96 -9.52
N GLU A 67 -4.85 -5.25 -8.94
CA GLU A 67 -5.11 -5.21 -7.51
C GLU A 67 -4.00 -5.78 -6.61
N SER A 68 -3.42 -4.90 -5.79
CA SER A 68 -3.17 -5.24 -4.41
C SER A 68 -4.51 -5.67 -3.76
N ALA A 69 -5.06 -6.81 -4.21
CA ALA A 69 -5.68 -7.78 -3.35
C ALA A 69 -4.71 -7.85 -2.20
N ALA A 70 -5.21 -7.42 -1.06
CA ALA A 70 -4.62 -7.69 0.20
C ALA A 70 -3.96 -9.08 0.10
N LYS A 71 -2.63 -9.11 0.14
CA LYS A 71 -2.06 -9.92 1.20
C LYS A 71 -2.75 -9.40 2.45
N ASP A 72 -3.88 -10.04 2.76
CA ASP A 72 -4.12 -10.56 4.08
C ASP A 72 -2.81 -11.28 4.47
N GLU A 73 -1.77 -10.49 4.80
CA GLU A 73 -1.19 -10.70 6.12
C GLU A 73 -2.42 -10.82 6.99
N PRO A 74 -2.70 -12.01 7.58
CA PRO A 74 -3.82 -12.11 8.51
C PRO A 74 -3.63 -10.90 9.40
N ALA A 75 -4.61 -9.98 9.41
CA ALA A 75 -4.55 -8.77 10.21
C ALA A 75 -4.08 -9.26 11.56
N ALA A 76 -2.79 -9.06 11.85
CA ALA A 76 -2.19 -9.57 13.05
C ALA A 76 -3.01 -8.81 14.06
N LYS A 77 -3.90 -9.55 14.73
CA LYS A 77 -5.01 -9.03 15.51
C LYS A 77 -4.51 -7.78 16.21
N ASP A 78 -5.33 -6.74 16.33
CA ASP A 78 -5.03 -5.47 17.00
C ASP A 78 -4.42 -5.59 18.43
N GLU A 79 -4.04 -6.77 18.89
CA GLU A 79 -3.24 -7.14 20.06
C GLU A 79 -2.10 -6.15 20.39
N PRO A 80 -1.12 -5.80 19.52
CA PRO A 80 -0.08 -4.85 19.92
C PRO A 80 -0.67 -3.46 20.16
N ALA A 81 -1.56 -2.97 19.29
CA ALA A 81 -2.21 -1.68 19.45
C ALA A 81 -3.08 -1.62 20.73
N GLY A 82 -3.77 -2.70 21.07
CA GLY A 82 -4.58 -2.83 22.28
C GLY A 82 -3.75 -2.77 23.56
N VAL A 83 -2.58 -3.40 23.58
CA VAL A 83 -1.64 -3.35 24.72
C VAL A 83 -1.10 -1.92 24.92
N HIS A 84 -0.63 -1.29 23.85
CA HIS A 84 -0.11 0.09 23.92
C HIS A 84 -1.20 1.09 24.33
N ARG A 85 -2.41 0.93 23.78
CA ARG A 85 -3.55 1.77 24.13
C ARG A 85 -3.92 1.62 25.61
N LYS A 86 -3.95 0.39 26.11
CA LYS A 86 -4.22 0.12 27.54
C LYS A 86 -3.16 0.79 28.43
N LEU A 87 -1.88 0.65 28.10
CA LEU A 87 -0.78 1.30 28.84
C LEU A 87 -0.95 2.83 28.87
N TYR A 88 -1.31 3.43 27.73
CA TYR A 88 -1.60 4.86 27.67
C TYR A 88 -2.74 5.25 28.61
N GLU A 89 -3.89 4.56 28.48
CA GLU A 89 -5.11 4.88 29.23
C GLU A 89 -4.94 4.69 30.75
N THR A 90 -4.22 3.66 31.19
CA THR A 90 -4.07 3.35 32.62
C THR A 90 -2.97 4.13 33.32
N THR A 91 -1.90 4.50 32.60
CA THR A 91 -0.67 5.00 33.22
C THR A 91 -0.28 6.37 32.70
N LEU A 92 -0.11 6.50 31.38
CA LEU A 92 0.49 7.70 30.79
C LEU A 92 -0.48 8.88 30.73
N HIS A 93 -1.78 8.63 30.51
CA HIS A 93 -2.81 9.66 30.42
C HIS A 93 -2.98 10.46 31.73
N GLN A 94 -2.62 9.88 32.88
CA GLN A 94 -2.73 10.55 34.19
C GLN A 94 -1.69 11.66 34.39
N LEU A 95 -0.61 11.65 33.60
CA LEU A 95 0.45 12.65 33.67
C LEU A 95 -0.03 13.99 33.13
N ALA A 96 0.53 15.08 33.66
CA ALA A 96 0.26 16.42 33.17
C ALA A 96 0.65 16.54 31.68
N ALA A 97 -0.02 17.43 30.93
CA ALA A 97 0.19 17.58 29.49
C ALA A 97 1.67 17.83 29.11
N GLU A 98 2.33 18.73 29.84
CA GLU A 98 3.75 19.04 29.63
C GLU A 98 4.65 17.84 29.97
N GLU A 99 4.32 17.08 31.01
CA GLU A 99 5.07 15.88 31.38
C GLU A 99 4.95 14.79 30.31
N ARG A 100 3.75 14.60 29.74
CA ARG A 100 3.54 13.67 28.62
C ARG A 100 4.38 14.05 27.41
N ALA A 101 4.40 15.33 27.03
CA ALA A 101 5.21 15.80 25.91
C ALA A 101 6.71 15.61 26.20
N GLY A 102 7.17 15.97 27.41
CA GLY A 102 8.55 15.78 27.83
C GLY A 102 9.00 14.32 27.79
N ARG A 103 8.18 13.39 28.30
CA ARG A 103 8.48 11.95 28.25
C ARG A 103 8.44 11.40 26.83
N ALA A 104 7.46 11.79 26.02
CA ALA A 104 7.32 11.28 24.65
C ALA A 104 8.56 11.55 23.78
N ARG A 105 9.25 12.68 23.99
CA ARG A 105 10.49 13.03 23.27
C ARG A 105 11.63 12.02 23.48
N ALA A 106 11.66 11.34 24.62
CA ALA A 106 12.73 10.39 24.97
C ALA A 106 12.22 8.95 25.19
N ALA A 107 10.92 8.71 25.02
CA ALA A 107 10.28 7.43 25.29
C ALA A 107 10.92 6.26 24.51
N GLU A 108 10.90 5.10 25.14
CA GLU A 108 11.27 3.79 24.59
C GLU A 108 10.06 2.88 24.52
N GLU A 109 10.16 1.74 23.85
CA GLU A 109 9.08 0.75 23.90
C GLU A 109 8.92 0.18 25.32
N PRO A 110 7.68 -0.07 25.80
CA PRO A 110 6.41 0.05 25.08
C PRO A 110 5.74 1.44 25.14
N GLU A 111 6.34 2.39 25.88
CA GLU A 111 5.76 3.73 26.10
C GLU A 111 5.71 4.57 24.82
N LEU A 112 6.72 4.45 23.96
CA LEU A 112 6.80 5.16 22.68
C LEU A 112 5.56 4.91 21.82
N SER A 113 5.19 3.63 21.64
CA SER A 113 3.97 3.26 20.91
C SER A 113 2.70 3.62 21.69
N ALA A 114 2.72 3.62 23.03
CA ALA A 114 1.58 4.04 23.84
C ALA A 114 1.28 5.54 23.73
N PHE A 115 2.31 6.40 23.72
CA PHE A 115 2.13 7.85 23.51
C PHE A 115 1.53 8.20 22.14
N CYS A 116 1.55 7.29 21.15
CA CYS A 116 0.89 7.53 19.86
C CYS A 116 -0.65 7.64 19.96
N PHE A 117 -1.24 7.21 21.08
CA PHE A 117 -2.69 7.35 21.37
C PHE A 117 -3.06 8.67 22.05
N ASP A 118 -2.08 9.54 22.30
CA ASP A 118 -2.28 10.84 22.93
C ASP A 118 -3.09 11.79 22.02
N PRO A 119 -4.14 12.46 22.55
CA PRO A 119 -4.93 13.39 21.76
C PRO A 119 -4.26 14.76 21.58
N LEU A 120 -3.20 15.08 22.33
CA LEU A 120 -2.57 16.41 22.29
C LEU A 120 -1.60 16.55 21.11
N PRO A 121 -1.75 17.60 20.27
CA PRO A 121 -0.80 17.87 19.19
C PRO A 121 0.65 18.06 19.68
N ALA A 122 0.83 18.66 20.87
CA ALA A 122 2.16 18.86 21.45
C ALA A 122 2.91 17.54 21.72
N VAL A 123 2.20 16.48 22.11
CA VAL A 123 2.79 15.16 22.33
C VAL A 123 3.21 14.53 21.00
N VAL A 124 2.40 14.67 19.95
CA VAL A 124 2.80 14.23 18.60
C VAL A 124 4.03 14.99 18.09
N GLN A 125 4.13 16.30 18.34
CA GLN A 125 5.34 17.05 17.99
C GLN A 125 6.57 16.52 18.72
N ALA A 126 6.45 16.25 20.02
CA ALA A 126 7.53 15.66 20.81
C ALA A 126 7.91 14.25 20.32
N LEU A 127 6.94 13.42 19.95
CA LEU A 127 7.18 12.11 19.33
C LEU A 127 7.96 12.23 18.03
N LEU A 128 7.66 13.21 17.18
CA LEU A 128 8.37 13.44 15.91
C LEU A 128 9.81 13.93 16.09
N GLU A 129 10.18 14.37 17.30
CA GLU A 129 11.55 14.73 17.68
C GLU A 129 12.30 13.56 18.35
N ASN A 130 11.59 12.50 18.73
CA ASN A 130 12.20 11.32 19.32
C ASN A 130 12.97 10.54 18.23
N PRO A 131 14.29 10.28 18.39
CA PRO A 131 15.09 9.60 17.38
C PRO A 131 14.67 8.14 17.13
N ARG A 132 13.88 7.55 18.03
CA ARG A 132 13.35 6.19 17.90
C ARG A 132 11.99 6.14 17.20
N PHE A 133 11.37 7.30 16.94
CA PHE A 133 10.09 7.36 16.25
C PHE A 133 10.23 6.97 14.78
N ALA A 134 9.56 5.89 14.39
CA ALA A 134 9.67 5.29 13.06
C ALA A 134 8.30 5.04 12.42
N LEU A 135 8.29 4.30 11.30
CA LEU A 135 7.08 4.02 10.52
C LEU A 135 5.98 3.31 11.31
N ALA A 136 6.34 2.44 12.27
CA ALA A 136 5.36 1.74 13.10
C ALA A 136 4.53 2.74 13.92
N GLN A 137 5.20 3.67 14.60
CA GLN A 137 4.58 4.71 15.41
C GLN A 137 3.83 5.73 14.53
N ALA A 138 4.40 6.10 13.38
CA ALA A 138 3.74 6.97 12.41
C ALA A 138 2.38 6.41 11.95
N ARG A 139 2.30 5.10 11.71
CA ARG A 139 1.04 4.41 11.34
C ARG A 139 0.03 4.43 12.50
N LEU A 140 0.47 4.26 13.75
CA LEU A 140 -0.39 4.38 14.93
C LEU A 140 -0.97 5.80 15.06
N VAL A 141 -0.13 6.84 14.96
CA VAL A 141 -0.58 8.24 15.00
C VAL A 141 -1.55 8.53 13.86
N ALA A 142 -1.23 8.10 12.64
CA ALA A 142 -2.10 8.26 11.49
C ALA A 142 -3.48 7.61 11.68
N ALA A 143 -3.53 6.42 12.27
CA ALA A 143 -4.76 5.67 12.47
C ALA A 143 -5.64 6.21 13.61
N HIS A 144 -5.03 6.74 14.67
CA HIS A 144 -5.74 6.96 15.94
C HIS A 144 -5.75 8.40 16.45
N HIS A 145 -4.91 9.28 15.91
CA HIS A 145 -4.86 10.63 16.43
C HIS A 145 -6.15 11.41 16.12
N ARG A 146 -6.61 12.17 17.12
CA ARG A 146 -7.96 12.74 17.16
C ARG A 146 -8.06 14.19 16.72
N THR A 147 -6.97 14.77 16.23
CA THR A 147 -6.94 16.18 15.83
C THR A 147 -6.35 16.36 14.43
N PRO A 148 -6.96 17.22 13.60
CA PRO A 148 -6.42 17.66 12.31
C PRO A 148 -4.95 18.12 12.37
N SER A 149 -4.61 18.92 13.38
CA SER A 149 -3.30 19.56 13.49
C SER A 149 -2.16 18.56 13.71
N GLY A 150 -2.36 17.52 14.50
CA GLY A 150 -1.32 16.50 14.65
C GLY A 150 -1.20 15.55 13.46
N LEU A 151 -2.30 15.30 12.72
CA LEU A 151 -2.21 14.59 11.43
C LEU A 151 -1.43 15.39 10.38
N GLU A 152 -1.65 16.71 10.34
CA GLU A 152 -0.86 17.63 9.49
C GLU A 152 0.62 17.64 9.89
N ALA A 153 0.93 17.67 11.19
CA ALA A 153 2.30 17.60 11.69
C ALA A 153 3.02 16.31 11.26
N LEU A 154 2.33 15.16 11.39
CA LEU A 154 2.85 13.87 10.93
C LEU A 154 3.13 13.92 9.42
N ALA A 155 2.16 14.40 8.63
CA ALA A 155 2.27 14.45 7.18
C ALA A 155 3.18 15.56 6.65
N ALA A 156 3.67 16.47 7.49
CA ALA A 156 4.70 17.44 7.13
C ALA A 156 6.08 16.78 6.95
N ARG A 157 6.29 15.59 7.53
CA ARG A 157 7.51 14.81 7.32
C ARG A 157 7.39 14.00 6.02
N ALA A 158 8.19 14.36 5.01
CA ALA A 158 8.13 13.75 3.68
C ALA A 158 8.26 12.21 3.70
N ALA A 159 9.14 11.66 4.55
CA ALA A 159 9.31 10.21 4.70
C ALA A 159 8.00 9.50 5.12
N PHE A 160 7.20 10.10 6.02
CA PHE A 160 5.94 9.53 6.47
C PHE A 160 4.82 9.75 5.46
N ALA A 161 4.77 10.92 4.80
CA ALA A 161 3.82 11.16 3.71
C ALA A 161 4.04 10.22 2.51
N ALA A 162 5.30 9.81 2.28
CA ALA A 162 5.69 8.87 1.24
C ALA A 162 5.42 7.39 1.58
N ASP A 163 5.20 7.03 2.85
CA ASP A 163 4.87 5.65 3.24
C ASP A 163 3.43 5.28 2.87
N ALA A 164 3.25 4.12 2.25
CA ALA A 164 1.93 3.64 1.85
C ALA A 164 1.05 3.25 3.05
N GLY A 165 1.65 2.70 4.12
CA GLY A 165 0.92 2.33 5.33
C GLY A 165 0.37 3.55 6.06
N VAL A 166 1.17 4.60 6.22
CA VAL A 166 0.76 5.88 6.81
C VAL A 166 -0.37 6.50 6.00
N ARG A 167 -0.25 6.55 4.66
CA ARG A 167 -1.34 7.08 3.81
C ARG A 167 -2.63 6.29 3.97
N ARG A 168 -2.58 4.95 3.97
CA ARG A 168 -3.77 4.12 4.18
C ARG A 168 -4.40 4.36 5.55
N ALA A 169 -3.59 4.47 6.61
CA ALA A 169 -4.05 4.78 7.96
C ALA A 169 -4.72 6.16 8.03
N LEU A 170 -4.11 7.19 7.40
CA LEU A 170 -4.69 8.53 7.31
C LEU A 170 -6.04 8.53 6.59
N LEU A 171 -6.17 7.82 5.47
CA LEU A 171 -7.42 7.74 4.71
C LEU A 171 -8.57 7.11 5.51
N ARG A 172 -8.26 6.21 6.43
CA ARG A 172 -9.23 5.58 7.35
C ARG A 172 -9.54 6.45 8.57
N ASN A 173 -8.75 7.49 8.85
CA ASN A 173 -8.94 8.34 10.01
C ASN A 173 -10.08 9.37 9.80
N PRO A 174 -11.13 9.40 10.64
CA PRO A 174 -12.23 10.36 10.54
C PRO A 174 -11.82 11.83 10.69
N GLN A 175 -10.65 12.11 11.28
CA GLN A 175 -10.14 13.45 11.51
C GLN A 175 -9.26 13.96 10.37
N LEU A 176 -9.12 13.19 9.27
CA LEU A 176 -8.33 13.58 8.10
C LEU A 176 -8.85 14.90 7.49
N PRO A 177 -8.03 15.96 7.45
CA PRO A 177 -8.45 17.22 6.84
C PRO A 177 -8.54 17.10 5.32
N ALA A 178 -9.55 17.73 4.71
CA ALA A 178 -9.71 17.72 3.25
C ALA A 178 -8.52 18.32 2.49
N ALA A 179 -7.85 19.32 3.09
CA ALA A 179 -6.62 19.91 2.55
C ALA A 179 -5.48 18.89 2.52
N LEU A 180 -5.31 18.12 3.60
CA LEU A 180 -4.33 17.04 3.68
C LEU A 180 -4.63 15.92 2.68
N LEU A 181 -5.90 15.51 2.58
CA LEU A 181 -6.33 14.54 1.57
C LEU A 181 -5.94 15.00 0.15
N ARG A 182 -6.23 16.27 -0.20
CA ARG A 182 -5.88 16.84 -1.49
C ARG A 182 -4.37 16.82 -1.73
N ARG A 183 -3.57 17.16 -0.72
CA ARG A 183 -2.10 17.13 -0.82
C ARG A 183 -1.56 15.72 -1.05
N LEU A 184 -2.11 14.72 -0.38
CA LEU A 184 -1.63 13.33 -0.45
C LEU A 184 -2.15 12.57 -1.68
N HIS A 185 -3.33 12.94 -2.19
CA HIS A 185 -4.06 12.12 -3.16
C HIS A 185 -4.49 12.87 -4.43
N GLY A 186 -4.43 14.20 -4.45
CA GLY A 186 -4.89 15.01 -5.58
C GLY A 186 -4.10 14.80 -6.87
N GLY A 187 -2.81 14.47 -6.78
CA GLY A 187 -1.95 14.17 -7.93
C GLY A 187 -1.93 12.71 -8.37
N ARG A 188 -2.73 11.83 -7.75
CA ARG A 188 -2.79 10.40 -8.11
C ARG A 188 -3.56 10.17 -9.40
N ARG A 189 -3.40 8.98 -9.98
CA ARG A 189 -4.14 8.59 -11.19
C ARG A 189 -5.64 8.49 -10.90
N LEU A 190 -6.46 8.73 -11.92
CA LEU A 190 -7.92 8.67 -11.81
C LEU A 190 -8.41 7.33 -11.25
N LEU A 191 -7.79 6.22 -11.64
CA LEU A 191 -8.15 4.89 -11.16
C LEU A 191 -7.90 4.73 -9.65
N GLU A 192 -6.79 5.29 -9.13
CA GLU A 192 -6.50 5.30 -7.69
C GLU A 192 -7.51 6.16 -6.93
N GLN A 193 -7.85 7.34 -7.46
CA GLN A 193 -8.85 8.22 -6.88
C GLN A 193 -10.24 7.57 -6.88
N HIS A 194 -10.59 6.84 -7.94
CA HIS A 194 -11.83 6.07 -8.00
C HIS A 194 -11.87 4.95 -6.94
N LYS A 195 -10.78 4.18 -6.79
CA LYS A 195 -10.66 3.13 -5.74
C LYS A 195 -10.92 3.71 -4.34
N LEU A 196 -10.44 4.92 -4.08
CA LEU A 196 -10.71 5.61 -2.81
C LEU A 196 -12.20 5.94 -2.63
N VAL A 197 -12.87 6.42 -3.67
CA VAL A 197 -14.30 6.79 -3.64
C VAL A 197 -15.20 5.59 -3.31
N VAL A 198 -14.87 4.41 -3.82
CA VAL A 198 -15.67 3.18 -3.63
C VAL A 198 -15.27 2.39 -2.37
N SER A 199 -14.18 2.77 -1.70
CA SER A 199 -13.67 2.06 -0.52
C SER A 199 -14.61 2.19 0.69
N ARG A 200 -15.04 1.05 1.24
CA ARG A 200 -15.92 1.02 2.42
C ARG A 200 -15.21 1.35 3.73
N ASP A 201 -13.90 1.12 3.78
CA ASP A 201 -13.05 1.36 4.97
C ASP A 201 -12.82 2.84 5.25
N VAL A 202 -13.14 3.69 4.28
CA VAL A 202 -12.86 5.13 4.34
C VAL A 202 -14.11 5.86 4.84
N PRO A 203 -14.00 6.76 5.83
CA PRO A 203 -15.14 7.52 6.34
C PRO A 203 -15.90 8.28 5.25
N GLU A 204 -17.23 8.40 5.38
CA GLU A 204 -18.06 9.05 4.34
C GLU A 204 -17.64 10.50 4.05
N GLN A 205 -17.19 11.25 5.07
CA GLN A 205 -16.66 12.60 4.88
C GLN A 205 -15.43 12.60 3.95
N THR A 206 -14.50 11.67 4.16
CA THR A 206 -13.31 11.49 3.32
C THR A 206 -13.71 11.05 1.91
N ARG A 207 -14.67 10.13 1.77
CA ARG A 207 -15.20 9.73 0.45
C ARG A 207 -15.85 10.90 -0.29
N ARG A 208 -16.63 11.74 0.40
CA ARG A 208 -17.25 12.94 -0.19
C ARG A 208 -16.19 13.91 -0.73
N ALA A 209 -15.12 14.14 0.03
CA ALA A 209 -14.00 14.96 -0.43
C ALA A 209 -13.24 14.29 -1.59
N ALA A 210 -13.05 12.96 -1.56
CA ALA A 210 -12.42 12.21 -2.63
C ALA A 210 -13.22 12.26 -3.94
N ARG A 211 -14.56 12.22 -3.87
CA ARG A 211 -15.43 12.40 -5.05
C ARG A 211 -15.21 13.76 -5.72
N GLU A 212 -15.02 14.80 -4.93
CA GLU A 212 -14.74 16.13 -5.46
C GLU A 212 -13.36 16.20 -6.14
N LEU A 213 -12.34 15.58 -5.53
CA LEU A 213 -11.02 15.47 -6.14
C LEU A 213 -11.06 14.69 -7.46
N LEU A 214 -11.77 13.56 -7.50
CA LEU A 214 -11.95 12.75 -8.69
C LEU A 214 -12.60 13.55 -9.82
N ARG A 215 -13.69 14.29 -9.53
CA ARG A 215 -14.34 15.15 -10.54
C ARG A 215 -13.38 16.21 -11.09
N SER A 216 -12.68 16.92 -10.21
CA SER A 216 -11.74 17.96 -10.59
C SER A 216 -10.58 17.42 -11.42
N ARG A 217 -10.04 16.25 -11.04
CA ARG A 217 -8.96 15.58 -11.78
C ARG A 217 -9.45 15.04 -13.12
N PHE A 218 -10.65 14.46 -13.18
CA PHE A 218 -11.23 13.92 -14.41
C PHE A 218 -11.39 15.00 -15.48
N ALA A 219 -11.80 16.21 -15.09
CA ALA A 219 -11.93 17.36 -16.00
C ALA A 219 -10.59 17.81 -16.63
N THR A 220 -9.46 17.48 -16.01
CA THR A 220 -8.12 17.93 -16.42
C THR A 220 -7.19 16.78 -16.83
N ALA A 221 -7.66 15.53 -16.78
CA ALA A 221 -6.87 14.36 -17.11
C ALA A 221 -6.72 14.15 -18.62
N GLU A 222 -5.68 13.42 -19.02
CA GLU A 222 -5.48 13.01 -20.40
C GLU A 222 -6.58 12.06 -20.87
N ALA A 223 -6.83 12.02 -22.18
CA ALA A 223 -7.91 11.22 -22.75
C ALA A 223 -7.78 9.72 -22.41
N ASP A 224 -6.57 9.17 -22.51
CA ASP A 224 -6.29 7.76 -22.24
C ASP A 224 -6.60 7.37 -20.79
N GLU A 225 -6.25 8.25 -19.84
CA GLU A 225 -6.50 8.03 -18.42
C GLU A 225 -8.01 8.04 -18.11
N ARG A 226 -8.79 8.91 -18.77
CA ARG A 226 -10.25 8.94 -18.63
C ARG A 226 -10.89 7.69 -19.20
N VAL A 227 -10.45 7.25 -20.38
CA VAL A 227 -10.95 6.03 -21.05
C VAL A 227 -10.66 4.81 -20.19
N GLU A 228 -9.45 4.70 -19.65
CA GLU A 228 -9.07 3.59 -18.77
C GLU A 228 -10.01 3.47 -17.56
N VAL A 229 -10.33 4.58 -16.90
CA VAL A 229 -11.26 4.56 -15.77
C VAL A 229 -12.66 4.13 -16.21
N ILE A 230 -13.20 4.72 -17.27
CA ILE A 230 -14.53 4.36 -17.79
C ILE A 230 -14.62 2.85 -18.07
N LEU A 231 -13.66 2.30 -18.81
CA LEU A 231 -13.64 0.88 -19.15
C LEU A 231 -13.56 -0.02 -17.91
N LYS A 232 -12.73 0.35 -16.93
CA LYS A 232 -12.53 -0.45 -15.71
C LYS A 232 -13.66 -0.30 -14.69
N THR A 233 -14.50 0.74 -14.78
CA THR A 233 -15.55 1.03 -13.78
C THR A 233 -16.98 0.88 -14.27
N GLU A 234 -17.25 1.10 -15.57
CA GLU A 234 -18.61 1.00 -16.15
C GLU A 234 -18.89 -0.34 -16.84
N GLY A 235 -17.86 -1.17 -17.07
CA GLY A 235 -17.99 -2.48 -17.72
C GLY A 235 -18.46 -3.65 -16.83
N ARG A 236 -19.13 -3.37 -15.70
CA ARG A 236 -19.66 -4.39 -14.77
C ARG A 236 -21.17 -4.28 -14.58
#